data_AF-A0A7L4TMV5-F1
#
_entry.id   AF-A0A7L4TMV5-F1
#
_cell.length_a   1.000
_cell.length_b   1.000
_cell.length_c   1.000
_cell.angle_alpha   90.00
_cell.angle_beta   90.00
_cell.angle_gamma   90.00
#
_symmetry.space_group_name_H-M   'P 1'
#
loop_
_entity.id
_entity.type
_entity.pdbx_description
1 polymer ?
#
loop_
_entity_poly.entity_id
_entity_poly.type
_entity_poly.pdbx_seq_one_letter_code
_entity_poly.pdbx_strand_id
1 'polypeptide(L)'
;MTVIKNETRLHSTLKSVDQQIDKLNDQKIVAFFESLGLTERNDVPKDFLKWETILIIVPNRQISNEIKQYKFSISRLFFVTNPYADKIHLYDFKEWKNVTRNKTQFQIREMLKTSYGGVKKIVN
;
A
#
# COMPACT_ATOMS: atom_id res chain seq x y z
N MET A 1 2.70 15.12 41.75
CA MET A 1 4.01 14.57 41.35
C MET A 1 3.92 14.12 39.91
N THR A 2 4.72 14.68 39.02
CA THR A 2 4.88 14.15 37.66
C THR A 2 5.89 13.01 37.70
N VAL A 3 5.50 11.84 37.18
CA VAL A 3 6.36 10.62 37.15
C VAL A 3 7.56 10.81 36.20
N ILE A 4 7.42 11.70 35.22
CA ILE A 4 8.40 11.95 34.16
C ILE A 4 9.26 13.16 34.52
N LYS A 5 10.58 12.94 34.64
CA LYS A 5 11.55 13.97 35.03
C LYS A 5 11.69 15.12 34.02
N ASN A 6 11.51 14.83 32.73
CA ASN A 6 11.60 15.84 31.65
C ASN A 6 10.72 15.43 30.47
N GLU A 7 9.45 15.78 30.57
CA GLU A 7 8.39 15.42 29.62
C GLU A 7 8.62 16.05 28.24
N THR A 8 9.03 17.33 28.17
CA THR A 8 9.34 18.01 26.91
C THR A 8 10.48 17.31 26.15
N ARG A 9 11.56 16.95 26.85
CA ARG A 9 12.68 16.22 26.23
C ARG A 9 12.23 14.84 25.74
N LEU A 10 11.44 14.13 26.54
CA LEU A 10 10.89 12.84 26.13
C LEU A 10 10.06 12.96 24.84
N HIS A 11 9.09 13.87 24.78
CA HIS A 11 8.26 14.07 23.59
C HIS A 11 9.08 14.47 22.35
N SER A 12 10.04 15.38 22.50
CA SER A 12 10.91 15.76 21.39
C SER A 12 11.78 14.61 20.88
N THR A 13 12.25 13.75 21.80
CA THR A 13 13.07 12.58 21.45
C THR A 13 12.22 11.54 20.73
N LEU A 14 11.04 11.21 21.25
CA LEU A 14 10.11 10.27 20.62
C LEU A 14 9.72 10.74 19.20
N LYS A 15 9.34 12.02 19.05
CA LYS A 15 9.02 12.60 17.74
C LYS A 15 10.19 12.48 16.75
N SER A 16 11.42 12.72 17.20
CA SER A 16 12.59 12.57 16.35
C SER A 16 12.84 11.12 15.94
N VAL A 17 12.61 10.16 16.85
CA VAL A 17 12.73 8.73 16.55
C VAL A 17 11.67 8.30 15.56
N ASP A 18 10.42 8.72 15.73
CA ASP A 18 9.32 8.42 14.82
C ASP A 18 9.61 8.93 13.41
N GLN A 19 10.11 10.17 13.27
CA GLN A 19 10.53 10.73 11.98
C GLN A 19 11.65 9.92 11.31
N GLN A 20 12.60 9.40 12.08
CA GLN A 20 13.66 8.54 11.56
C GLN A 20 13.10 7.18 11.12
N ILE A 21 12.19 6.60 11.89
CA ILE A 21 11.50 5.36 11.54
C ILE A 21 10.71 5.53 10.24
N ASP A 22 9.98 6.64 10.09
CA ASP A 22 9.21 6.94 8.88
C ASP A 22 10.13 7.05 7.65
N LYS A 23 11.25 7.77 7.78
CA LYS A 23 12.24 7.88 6.70
C LYS A 23 12.84 6.52 6.31
N LEU A 24 13.18 5.69 7.31
CA LEU A 24 13.67 4.33 7.07
C LEU A 24 12.59 3.45 6.41
N ASN A 25 11.33 3.63 6.79
CA ASN A 25 10.23 2.91 6.16
C ASN A 25 10.03 3.35 4.70
N ASP A 26 10.12 4.64 4.40
CA ASP A 26 10.06 5.14 3.03
C ASP A 26 11.16 4.53 2.16
N GLN A 27 12.39 4.42 2.69
CA GLN A 27 13.49 3.73 2.01
C GLN A 27 13.18 2.25 1.74
N LYS A 28 12.57 1.55 2.71
CA LYS A 28 12.12 0.16 2.50
C LYS A 28 11.06 0.06 1.41
N ILE A 29 10.08 0.97 1.38
CA ILE A 29 9.04 1.01 0.35
C ILE A 29 9.67 1.20 -1.03
N VAL A 30 10.58 2.17 -1.17
CA VAL A 30 11.26 2.44 -2.45
C VAL A 30 12.06 1.22 -2.89
N ALA A 31 12.92 0.66 -2.04
CA ALA A 31 13.71 -0.53 -2.38
C ALA A 31 12.84 -1.73 -2.76
N PHE A 32 11.72 -1.93 -2.06
CA PHE A 32 10.77 -2.97 -2.39
C PHE A 32 10.12 -2.74 -3.76
N PHE A 33 9.68 -1.53 -4.07
CA PHE A 33 9.08 -1.20 -5.36
C PHE A 33 10.07 -1.24 -6.52
N GLU A 34 11.33 -0.85 -6.30
CA GLU A 34 12.43 -1.02 -7.25
C GLU A 34 12.68 -2.51 -7.53
N SER A 35 12.72 -3.36 -6.50
CA SER A 35 12.91 -4.81 -6.68
C SER A 35 11.79 -5.48 -7.49
N LEU A 36 10.60 -4.86 -7.51
CA LEU A 36 9.44 -5.30 -8.29
C LEU A 36 9.37 -4.63 -9.67
N GLY A 37 10.32 -3.76 -10.03
CA GLY A 37 10.32 -2.99 -11.27
C GLY A 37 9.17 -1.98 -11.37
N LEU A 38 8.58 -1.56 -10.25
CA LEU A 38 7.42 -0.66 -10.24
C LEU A 38 7.82 0.80 -10.45
N THR A 39 9.00 1.20 -10.02
CA THR A 39 9.47 2.59 -10.12
C THR A 39 9.81 3.02 -11.55
N GLU A 40 10.13 2.05 -12.43
CA GLU A 40 10.44 2.26 -13.85
C GLU A 40 9.18 2.34 -14.73
N ARG A 41 8.03 1.94 -14.19
CA ARG A 41 6.77 1.85 -14.94
C ARG A 41 6.07 3.20 -15.00
N ASN A 42 5.70 3.61 -16.21
CA ASN A 42 4.97 4.87 -16.46
C ASN A 42 3.57 4.90 -15.84
N ASP A 43 2.96 3.73 -15.61
CA ASP A 43 1.62 3.64 -15.03
C ASP A 43 1.60 3.70 -13.49
N VAL A 44 2.76 3.76 -12.84
CA VAL A 44 2.88 3.86 -11.38
C VAL A 44 3.02 5.33 -10.95
N PRO A 45 2.17 5.84 -10.04
CA PRO A 45 2.27 7.22 -9.57
C PRO A 45 3.60 7.50 -8.86
N LYS A 46 4.38 8.49 -9.33
CA LYS A 46 5.71 8.79 -8.77
C LYS A 46 5.69 9.35 -7.35
N ASP A 47 4.54 9.81 -6.88
CA ASP A 47 4.36 10.38 -5.55
C ASP A 47 3.61 9.46 -4.57
N PHE A 48 3.68 8.13 -4.79
CA PHE A 48 3.09 7.12 -3.92
C PHE A 48 3.47 7.24 -2.43
N LEU A 49 4.62 7.85 -2.10
CA LEU A 49 5.07 8.05 -0.72
C LEU A 49 4.22 9.08 0.04
N LYS A 50 3.43 9.90 -0.64
CA LYS A 50 2.50 10.85 0.02
C LYS A 50 1.28 10.17 0.63
N TRP A 51 0.95 8.95 0.19
CA TRP A 51 -0.21 8.23 0.71
C TRP A 51 0.08 7.69 2.11
N GLU A 52 -0.89 7.80 3.01
CA GLU A 52 -0.79 7.25 4.36
C GLU A 52 -0.58 5.72 4.31
N THR A 53 -1.32 5.04 3.44
CA THR A 53 -1.16 3.61 3.16
C THR A 53 -1.28 3.36 1.66
N ILE A 54 -0.31 2.65 1.11
CA ILE A 54 -0.25 2.28 -0.29
C ILE A 54 -1.03 0.97 -0.48
N LEU A 55 -2.07 1.02 -1.29
CA LEU A 55 -2.79 -0.16 -1.75
C LEU A 55 -2.07 -0.78 -2.94
N ILE A 56 -1.64 -2.02 -2.77
CA ILE A 56 -1.00 -2.83 -3.79
C ILE A 56 -2.02 -3.85 -4.28
N ILE A 57 -2.44 -3.69 -5.53
CA ILE A 57 -3.29 -4.65 -6.23
C ILE A 57 -2.39 -5.69 -6.90
N VAL A 58 -2.61 -6.96 -6.60
CA VAL A 58 -1.87 -8.09 -7.20
C VAL A 58 -2.78 -8.95 -8.07
N PRO A 59 -2.31 -9.46 -9.21
CA PRO A 59 -3.16 -10.14 -10.17
C PRO A 59 -3.50 -11.59 -9.77
N ASN A 60 -2.70 -12.23 -8.91
CA ASN A 60 -2.96 -13.61 -8.50
C ASN A 60 -2.46 -13.93 -7.09
N ARG A 61 -2.84 -15.12 -6.59
CA ARG A 61 -2.47 -15.59 -5.24
C ARG A 61 -1.00 -15.96 -5.09
N GLN A 62 -0.34 -16.40 -6.17
CA GLN A 62 1.08 -16.77 -6.11
C GLN A 62 1.93 -15.53 -5.81
N ILE A 63 1.77 -14.47 -6.61
CA ILE A 63 2.44 -13.17 -6.39
C ILE A 63 2.07 -12.62 -5.02
N SER A 64 0.78 -12.68 -4.64
CA SER A 64 0.34 -12.28 -3.30
C SER A 64 1.13 -12.99 -2.20
N ASN A 65 1.31 -14.31 -2.29
CA ASN A 65 2.03 -15.07 -1.29
C ASN A 65 3.53 -14.74 -1.25
N GLU A 66 4.16 -14.56 -2.42
CA GLU A 66 5.58 -14.18 -2.53
C GLU A 66 5.86 -12.85 -1.83
N ILE A 67 4.96 -11.87 -1.97
CA ILE A 67 5.19 -10.53 -1.45
C ILE A 67 4.53 -10.25 -0.09
N LYS A 68 3.56 -11.06 0.33
CA LYS A 68 2.80 -10.84 1.58
C LYS A 68 3.68 -10.87 2.83
N GLN A 69 4.82 -11.54 2.80
CA GLN A 69 5.77 -11.54 3.92
C GLN A 69 6.33 -10.13 4.20
N TYR A 70 6.52 -9.29 3.18
CA TYR A 70 7.11 -7.96 3.35
C TYR A 70 6.19 -7.00 4.11
N LYS A 71 4.88 -7.28 4.19
CA LYS A 71 3.94 -6.48 4.99
C LYS A 71 4.29 -6.41 6.48
N PHE A 72 5.08 -7.37 6.97
CA PHE A 72 5.51 -7.42 8.37
C PHE A 72 6.80 -6.62 8.61
N SER A 73 7.56 -6.34 7.55
CA SER A 73 8.84 -5.62 7.61
C SER A 73 8.74 -4.17 7.12
N ILE A 74 7.69 -3.86 6.36
CA ILE A 74 7.41 -2.56 5.74
C ILE A 74 6.02 -2.13 6.19
N SER A 75 5.95 -1.01 6.91
CA SER A 75 4.67 -0.41 7.29
C SER A 75 4.04 0.31 6.09
N ARG A 76 2.75 0.65 6.21
CA ARG A 76 1.98 1.41 5.20
C ARG A 76 1.72 0.66 3.89
N LEU A 77 1.87 -0.67 3.85
CA LEU A 77 1.48 -1.49 2.70
C LEU A 77 0.20 -2.27 2.97
N PHE A 78 -0.75 -2.22 2.04
CA PHE A 78 -1.97 -3.04 2.06
C PHE A 78 -2.12 -3.80 0.74
N PHE A 79 -2.45 -5.09 0.80
CA PHE A 79 -2.50 -5.95 -0.39
C PHE A 79 -3.93 -6.42 -0.67
N VAL A 80 -4.35 -6.31 -1.93
CA VAL A 80 -5.62 -6.85 -2.42
C VAL A 80 -5.36 -7.65 -3.69
N THR A 81 -5.91 -8.85 -3.76
CA THR A 81 -5.84 -9.66 -4.99
C THR A 81 -7.00 -9.33 -5.91
N ASN A 82 -6.69 -8.88 -7.13
CA ASN A 82 -7.65 -8.70 -8.21
C ASN A 82 -7.32 -9.67 -9.37
N PRO A 83 -8.05 -10.79 -9.54
CA PRO A 83 -7.78 -11.75 -10.62
C PRO A 83 -8.06 -11.21 -12.04
N TYR A 84 -8.68 -10.04 -12.14
CA TYR A 84 -8.90 -9.34 -13.41
C TYR A 84 -7.78 -8.36 -13.77
N ALA A 85 -6.84 -8.13 -12.85
CA ALA A 85 -5.64 -7.35 -13.13
C ALA A 85 -4.64 -8.16 -13.95
N ASP A 86 -3.98 -7.46 -14.87
CA ASP A 86 -2.91 -7.97 -15.74
C ASP A 86 -1.54 -7.94 -15.05
N LYS A 87 -1.32 -6.93 -14.20
CA LYS A 87 -0.06 -6.69 -13.48
C LYS A 87 -0.33 -6.09 -12.10
N ILE A 88 0.74 -5.77 -11.37
CA ILE A 88 0.64 -5.08 -10.08
C ILE A 88 0.28 -3.62 -10.30
N HIS A 89 -0.67 -3.07 -9.54
CA HIS A 89 -1.07 -1.67 -9.59
C HIS A 89 -1.03 -1.03 -8.20
N LEU A 90 -0.71 0.27 -8.14
CA LEU A 90 -0.61 1.03 -6.88
C LEU A 90 -1.70 2.10 -6.80
N TYR A 91 -2.34 2.22 -5.64
CA TYR A 91 -3.38 3.21 -5.37
C TYR A 91 -3.30 3.74 -3.95
N ASP A 92 -4.02 4.83 -3.67
CA ASP A 92 -4.25 5.27 -2.30
C ASP A 92 -5.29 4.36 -1.62
N PHE A 93 -4.89 3.74 -0.50
CA PHE A 93 -5.80 2.90 0.28
C PHE A 93 -6.98 3.68 0.85
N LYS A 94 -6.82 4.97 1.12
CA LYS A 94 -7.91 5.84 1.61
C LYS A 94 -9.02 5.97 0.58
N GLU A 95 -8.66 6.17 -0.69
CA GLU A 95 -9.62 6.20 -1.80
C GLU A 95 -10.34 4.87 -1.96
N TRP A 96 -9.60 3.77 -1.95
CA TRP A 96 -10.17 2.42 -1.96
C TRP A 96 -11.20 2.23 -0.84
N LYS A 97 -10.82 2.54 0.40
CA LYS A 97 -11.68 2.39 1.58
C LYS A 97 -12.97 3.21 1.42
N ASN A 98 -12.88 4.43 0.89
CA ASN A 98 -14.04 5.29 0.64
C ASN A 98 -14.97 4.69 -0.41
N VAL A 99 -14.41 4.19 -1.52
CA VAL A 99 -15.20 3.59 -2.61
C VAL A 99 -15.84 2.27 -2.18
N THR A 100 -15.17 1.46 -1.35
CA THR A 100 -15.67 0.14 -0.95
C THR A 100 -16.52 0.15 0.32
N ARG A 101 -16.53 1.23 1.10
CA ARG A 101 -17.13 1.28 2.46
C ARG A 101 -18.55 0.72 2.56
N ASN A 102 -19.39 1.01 1.56
CA ASN A 102 -20.81 0.63 1.54
C ASN A 102 -21.11 -0.42 0.45
N LYS A 103 -20.09 -1.10 -0.09
CA LYS A 103 -20.27 -2.10 -1.13
C LYS A 103 -20.23 -3.51 -0.54
N THR A 104 -21.12 -4.38 -1.03
CA THR A 104 -21.04 -5.81 -0.72
C THR A 104 -19.83 -6.44 -1.41
N GLN A 105 -19.43 -7.64 -0.95
CA GLN A 105 -18.35 -8.40 -1.60
C GLN A 105 -18.62 -8.68 -3.08
N PHE A 106 -19.89 -8.89 -3.45
CA PHE A 106 -20.30 -9.06 -4.84
C PHE A 106 -20.09 -7.75 -5.64
N GLN A 107 -20.55 -6.62 -5.11
CA GLN A 107 -20.38 -5.31 -5.78
C GLN A 107 -18.91 -4.93 -5.91
N ILE A 108 -18.07 -5.24 -4.93
CA ILE A 108 -16.61 -5.04 -5.01
C ILE A 108 -16.03 -5.92 -6.12
N ARG A 109 -16.43 -7.20 -6.20
CA ARG A 109 -15.96 -8.12 -7.24
C ARG A 109 -16.35 -7.66 -8.65
N GLU A 110 -17.57 -7.15 -8.83
CA GLU A 110 -18.01 -6.60 -10.11
C GLU A 110 -17.20 -5.34 -10.49
N MET A 111 -16.99 -4.43 -9.53
CA MET A 111 -16.17 -3.23 -9.74
C MET A 111 -14.73 -3.57 -10.16
N LEU A 112 -14.11 -4.58 -9.53
CA LEU A 112 -12.74 -5.00 -9.83
C LEU A 112 -12.55 -5.55 -11.25
N LYS A 113 -13.62 -5.87 -12.00
CA LYS A 113 -13.52 -6.29 -13.41
C LYS A 113 -13.07 -5.17 -14.34
N THR A 114 -13.34 -3.92 -13.99
CA THR A 114 -13.13 -2.74 -14.85
C THR A 114 -12.37 -1.62 -14.14
N SER A 115 -11.95 -1.83 -12.90
CA SER A 115 -11.27 -0.81 -12.07
C SER A 115 -10.17 -1.47 -11.25
N TYR A 116 -9.25 -0.65 -10.72
CA TYR A 116 -8.11 -1.13 -9.92
C TYR A 116 -7.31 -2.22 -10.64
N GLY A 117 -6.83 -1.90 -11.85
CA GLY A 117 -6.12 -2.82 -12.73
C GLY A 117 -7.01 -3.78 -13.52
N GLY A 118 -8.31 -3.87 -13.21
CA GLY A 118 -9.25 -4.73 -13.91
C GLY A 118 -9.36 -4.40 -15.39
N VAL A 119 -8.97 -5.35 -16.24
CA VAL A 119 -9.21 -5.28 -17.68
C VAL A 119 -10.38 -6.20 -17.98
N LYS A 120 -11.46 -5.66 -18.58
CA LYS A 120 -12.62 -6.46 -18.98
C LYS A 120 -12.14 -7.49 -20.00
N LYS A 121 -11.93 -8.74 -19.57
CA LYS A 121 -11.60 -9.85 -20.46
C LYS A 121 -12.78 -10.04 -21.39
N ILE A 122 -12.61 -9.68 -22.66
CA ILE A 122 -13.56 -10.05 -23.71
C ILE A 122 -13.47 -11.57 -23.78
N VAL A 123 -14.55 -12.25 -23.37
CA VAL A 123 -14.68 -13.68 -23.60
C VAL A 123 -14.94 -13.82 -25.09
N ASN A 124 -13.92 -14.25 -25.84
CA ASN A 124 -14.11 -14.74 -27.20
C ASN A 124 -14.68 -16.15 -27.14
#